data_AF-A0A5N7Z8Z6-F1
#
_entry.id   AF-A0A5N7Z8Z6-F1
#
_cell.length_a   1.000
_cell.length_b   1.000
_cell.length_c   1.000
_cell.angle_alpha   90.00
_cell.angle_beta   90.00
_cell.angle_gamma   90.00
#
_symmetry.space_group_name_H-M   'P 1'
#
loop_
_entity.id
_entity.type
_entity.pdbx_description
1 polymer ?
#
loop_
_entity_poly.entity_id
_entity_poly.type
_entity_poly.pdbx_seq_one_letter_code
_entity_poly.pdbx_strand_id
1 'polypeptide(L)'
;MKKITFLTTILLVFTAITFVSCEVESIDPALSNNGANNGGNTGGGNTGGGTGGNGGTSSGDYWPTAINNIWNYDQDGNATEMKIIGTDNFNGGTYYKFSPQSGFFEGNGATDVTTWIHKNGGNYIMKMGDLNINAGGLTGTQTGYEMVMLKDNIAVNATWSGSYTQTTTYSILPTSIVMTTNYTGKILEKDATVTVNGVTYTNVIKMNLRQVVSTMGANTVTDIDYWFAKDIGPVRAYMNTEGTTFETKLISYTLN
;
A
#
# COMPACT_ATOMS: atom_id res chain seq x y z
N MET A 1 -46.09 -7.15 -19.64
CA MET A 1 -45.08 -6.09 -19.76
C MET A 1 -43.76 -6.62 -19.19
N LYS A 2 -42.69 -6.59 -19.99
CA LYS A 2 -41.41 -7.25 -19.69
C LYS A 2 -40.68 -6.53 -18.55
N LYS A 3 -40.11 -7.31 -17.63
CA LYS A 3 -39.27 -6.87 -16.51
C LYS A 3 -37.97 -6.28 -17.05
N ILE A 4 -37.63 -5.06 -16.65
CA ILE A 4 -36.29 -4.49 -16.82
C ILE A 4 -35.67 -4.44 -15.42
N THR A 5 -34.94 -5.50 -15.09
CA THR A 5 -34.00 -5.60 -13.98
C THR A 5 -32.62 -5.65 -14.59
N PHE A 6 -31.95 -4.51 -14.76
CA PHE A 6 -30.50 -4.42 -15.01
C PHE A 6 -30.08 -2.94 -15.10
N LEU A 7 -29.72 -2.27 -13.98
CA LEU A 7 -28.77 -1.13 -13.97
C LEU A 7 -28.47 -0.56 -12.56
N THR A 8 -28.25 -1.39 -11.53
CA THR A 8 -28.01 -0.90 -10.16
C THR A 8 -26.86 -1.61 -9.45
N THR A 9 -25.72 -1.75 -10.13
CA THR A 9 -24.49 -2.27 -9.49
C THR A 9 -23.23 -1.75 -10.18
N ILE A 10 -23.02 -0.43 -10.13
CA ILE A 10 -21.67 0.17 -10.20
C ILE A 10 -21.51 0.91 -8.88
N LEU A 11 -21.35 0.14 -7.80
CA LEU A 11 -20.89 0.64 -6.52
C LEU A 11 -19.37 0.44 -6.54
N LEU A 12 -18.66 1.53 -6.79
CA LEU A 12 -17.20 1.60 -6.82
C LEU A 12 -16.71 1.47 -5.37
N VAL A 13 -16.48 0.23 -4.95
CA VAL A 13 -15.92 -0.11 -3.64
C VAL A 13 -14.44 0.30 -3.66
N PHE A 14 -14.11 1.37 -2.94
CA PHE A 14 -12.74 1.82 -2.75
C PHE A 14 -12.13 1.17 -1.50
N THR A 15 -10.81 1.04 -1.59
CA THR A 15 -9.87 0.64 -0.53
C THR A 15 -10.01 -0.79 -0.05
N ALA A 16 -9.53 -1.74 -0.87
CA ALA A 16 -8.66 -2.83 -0.43
C ALA A 16 -7.64 -3.09 -1.54
N ILE A 17 -6.37 -3.27 -1.22
CA ILE A 17 -5.40 -3.78 -2.20
C ILE A 17 -5.63 -5.29 -2.23
N THR A 18 -6.42 -5.78 -3.18
CA THR A 18 -6.52 -7.22 -3.48
C THR A 18 -5.62 -7.51 -4.66
N PHE A 19 -4.76 -8.51 -4.52
CA PHE A 19 -3.83 -8.91 -5.56
C PHE A 19 -4.31 -10.28 -6.06
N VAL A 20 -4.62 -10.37 -7.35
CA VAL A 20 -4.87 -11.63 -8.04
C VAL A 20 -3.68 -11.85 -8.96
N SER A 21 -3.15 -13.07 -8.94
CA SER A 21 -2.14 -13.52 -9.91
C SER A 21 -2.79 -14.58 -10.80
N CYS A 22 -2.87 -14.28 -12.10
CA CYS A 22 -3.08 -15.31 -13.13
C CYS A 22 -1.71 -15.69 -13.68
N GLU A 23 -1.38 -16.97 -13.60
CA GLU A 23 -0.17 -17.55 -14.18
C GLU A 23 -0.17 -17.44 -15.70
N VAL A 24 0.83 -16.75 -16.27
CA VAL A 24 1.44 -17.15 -17.54
C VAL A 24 2.95 -17.10 -17.33
N GLU A 25 3.52 -18.25 -16.97
CA GLU A 25 4.96 -18.44 -17.01
C GLU A 25 5.45 -18.26 -18.45
N SER A 26 6.47 -17.43 -18.62
CA SER A 26 7.33 -17.47 -19.80
C SER A 26 8.62 -18.19 -19.43
N ILE A 27 8.98 -19.19 -20.23
CA ILE A 27 10.20 -19.99 -20.11
C ILE A 27 11.43 -19.05 -20.12
N ASP A 28 12.24 -19.14 -19.07
CA ASP A 28 13.51 -18.42 -18.91
C ASP A 28 14.62 -19.05 -19.78
N PRO A 29 15.21 -18.33 -20.76
CA PRO A 29 16.34 -18.83 -21.55
C PRO A 29 17.72 -18.59 -20.90
N ALA A 30 17.82 -18.03 -19.69
CA ALA A 30 19.09 -17.59 -19.12
C ALA A 30 19.79 -18.63 -18.22
N LEU A 31 19.75 -19.91 -18.60
CA LEU A 31 20.86 -20.84 -18.35
C LEU A 31 21.80 -20.83 -19.57
N SER A 32 22.52 -19.73 -19.76
CA SER A 32 23.66 -19.69 -20.67
C SER A 32 24.68 -18.64 -20.24
N ASN A 33 25.80 -19.16 -19.73
CA ASN A 33 27.14 -18.57 -19.62
C ASN A 33 27.60 -17.97 -18.28
N ASN A 34 28.27 -18.85 -17.52
CA ASN A 34 29.59 -18.68 -16.88
C ASN A 34 30.31 -17.32 -17.03
N GLY A 35 30.81 -16.82 -15.90
CA GLY A 35 31.93 -15.87 -15.87
C GLY A 35 32.20 -15.27 -14.48
N ALA A 36 33.12 -15.86 -13.72
CA ALA A 36 33.57 -15.45 -12.40
C ALA A 36 34.24 -14.06 -12.35
N ASN A 37 34.08 -13.31 -11.24
CA ASN A 37 35.20 -12.92 -10.37
C ASN A 37 34.81 -12.19 -9.07
N ASN A 38 35.62 -12.47 -8.04
CA ASN A 38 35.66 -11.96 -6.66
C ASN A 38 35.90 -10.46 -6.49
N GLY A 39 35.50 -9.92 -5.33
CA GLY A 39 36.12 -8.71 -4.74
C GLY A 39 35.28 -8.07 -3.62
N GLY A 40 35.71 -8.17 -2.36
CA GLY A 40 34.97 -7.71 -1.18
C GLY A 40 35.09 -6.21 -0.85
N ASN A 41 34.29 -5.78 0.13
CA ASN A 41 34.68 -5.07 1.36
C ASN A 41 33.72 -3.93 1.79
N THR A 42 33.33 -4.00 3.07
CA THR A 42 32.96 -2.94 4.05
C THR A 42 31.92 -1.86 3.73
N GLY A 43 30.81 -1.92 4.47
CA GLY A 43 30.56 -1.04 5.63
C GLY A 43 30.50 0.47 5.41
N GLY A 44 29.35 1.07 5.72
CA GLY A 44 29.25 2.52 5.88
C GLY A 44 27.83 2.97 6.12
N GLY A 45 27.44 3.13 7.39
CA GLY A 45 26.26 3.90 7.75
C GLY A 45 26.42 5.35 7.29
N ASN A 46 25.33 6.00 6.93
CA ASN A 46 25.31 7.45 6.89
C ASN A 46 23.97 8.00 7.36
N THR A 47 24.05 8.62 8.53
CA THR A 47 23.16 9.67 9.03
C THR A 47 23.20 10.86 8.08
N GLY A 48 22.07 11.16 7.43
CA GLY A 48 21.91 12.35 6.60
C GLY A 48 20.65 13.11 7.00
N GLY A 49 20.80 14.10 7.89
CA GLY A 49 19.76 15.05 8.21
C GLY A 49 19.47 15.99 7.03
N GLY A 50 18.20 16.28 6.82
CA GLY A 50 17.68 17.26 5.88
C GLY A 50 16.34 17.78 6.39
N THR A 51 16.32 19.07 6.72
CA THR A 51 15.26 19.83 7.38
C THR A 51 13.96 19.91 6.57
N GLY A 52 12.83 19.56 7.19
CA GLY A 52 11.49 19.89 6.70
C GLY A 52 10.42 18.87 7.06
N GLY A 53 9.86 18.97 8.26
CA GLY A 53 8.66 18.23 8.65
C GLY A 53 8.75 17.67 10.06
N ASN A 54 7.68 17.83 10.85
CA ASN A 54 7.49 17.28 12.20
C ASN A 54 7.51 15.73 12.18
N GLY A 55 8.68 15.13 11.93
CA GLY A 55 8.91 13.69 11.83
C GLY A 55 9.18 13.02 13.18
N GLY A 56 9.64 13.77 14.19
CA GLY A 56 10.09 13.22 15.47
C GLY A 56 11.18 12.15 15.34
N THR A 57 11.68 11.65 16.47
CA THR A 57 12.60 10.51 16.50
C THR A 57 11.81 9.20 16.43
N SER A 58 12.17 8.34 15.48
CA SER A 58 11.57 7.01 15.35
C SER A 58 12.03 6.07 16.48
N SER A 59 11.20 5.08 16.81
CA SER A 59 11.52 4.02 17.79
C SER A 59 12.13 2.74 17.15
N GLY A 60 12.29 2.71 15.83
CA GLY A 60 12.81 1.57 15.07
C GLY A 60 12.35 1.61 13.60
N ASP A 61 12.80 0.68 12.76
CA ASP A 61 12.30 0.63 11.39
C ASP A 61 11.12 -0.33 11.23
N TYR A 62 9.91 0.20 11.25
CA TYR A 62 8.69 -0.58 11.14
C TYR A 62 8.25 -0.83 9.70
N TRP A 63 8.98 -0.29 8.73
CA TRP A 63 8.84 -0.61 7.31
C TRP A 63 10.17 -0.36 6.58
N PRO A 64 11.11 -1.31 6.66
CA PRO A 64 12.44 -1.14 6.07
C PRO A 64 12.38 -0.85 4.58
N THR A 65 13.07 0.20 4.16
CA THR A 65 13.08 0.68 2.77
C THR A 65 14.43 0.45 2.12
N ALA A 66 14.64 -0.74 1.56
CA ALA A 66 15.78 -1.05 0.70
C ALA A 66 15.30 -1.71 -0.59
N ILE A 67 16.01 -1.43 -1.69
CA ILE A 67 15.72 -2.07 -2.99
C ILE A 67 15.90 -3.58 -2.84
N ASN A 68 14.99 -4.35 -3.46
CA ASN A 68 14.88 -5.81 -3.33
C ASN A 68 14.40 -6.32 -1.97
N ASN A 69 13.91 -5.46 -1.07
CA ASN A 69 13.05 -5.93 0.00
C ASN A 69 11.78 -6.53 -0.61
N ILE A 70 11.42 -7.72 -0.16
CA ILE A 70 10.28 -8.51 -0.65
C ILE A 70 9.46 -8.99 0.55
N TRP A 71 8.15 -8.90 0.43
CA TRP A 71 7.17 -9.46 1.35
C TRP A 71 6.15 -10.27 0.57
N ASN A 72 6.01 -11.55 0.93
CA ASN A 72 5.01 -12.45 0.34
C ASN A 72 3.84 -12.59 1.30
N TYR A 73 2.62 -12.33 0.85
CA TYR A 73 1.42 -12.38 1.67
C TYR A 73 0.42 -13.41 1.19
N ASP A 74 -0.31 -13.98 2.15
CA ASP A 74 -1.56 -14.70 1.98
C ASP A 74 -2.70 -13.68 2.11
N GLN A 75 -3.49 -13.56 1.05
CA GLN A 75 -4.63 -12.68 0.93
C GLN A 75 -5.90 -13.49 0.72
N ASP A 76 -6.59 -13.78 1.82
CA ASP A 76 -7.77 -14.66 1.83
C ASP A 76 -7.57 -15.95 0.99
N GLY A 77 -6.38 -16.56 1.08
CA GLY A 77 -6.00 -17.77 0.36
C GLY A 77 -5.18 -17.56 -0.91
N ASN A 78 -4.96 -16.31 -1.34
CA ASN A 78 -4.21 -15.98 -2.56
C ASN A 78 -2.80 -15.48 -2.23
N ALA A 79 -1.79 -15.99 -2.93
CA ALA A 79 -0.41 -15.55 -2.76
C ALA A 79 -0.13 -14.26 -3.54
N THR A 80 0.53 -13.30 -2.89
CA THR A 80 0.79 -11.96 -3.42
C THR A 80 2.18 -11.48 -3.01
N GLU A 81 2.87 -10.73 -3.87
CA GLU A 81 4.23 -10.25 -3.60
C GLU A 81 4.29 -8.72 -3.60
N MET A 82 4.76 -8.14 -2.50
CA MET A 82 5.16 -6.73 -2.44
C MET A 82 6.69 -6.64 -2.52
N LYS A 83 7.22 -5.88 -3.49
CA LYS A 83 8.66 -5.73 -3.69
C LYS A 83 9.06 -4.29 -3.90
N ILE A 84 10.14 -3.81 -3.28
CA ILE A 84 10.74 -2.51 -3.62
C ILE A 84 11.66 -2.70 -4.83
N ILE A 85 11.36 -1.99 -5.93
CA ILE A 85 12.07 -2.13 -7.22
C ILE A 85 12.94 -0.94 -7.59
N GLY A 86 12.84 0.16 -6.84
CA GLY A 86 13.62 1.36 -7.13
C GLY A 86 13.30 2.52 -6.21
N THR A 87 13.79 3.69 -6.57
CA THR A 87 13.53 4.93 -5.87
C THR A 87 13.21 6.05 -6.84
N ASP A 88 12.41 7.00 -6.37
CA ASP A 88 12.14 8.28 -7.03
C ASP A 88 12.35 9.41 -6.02
N ASN A 89 12.63 10.62 -6.49
CA ASN A 89 12.75 11.79 -5.64
C ASN A 89 11.58 12.74 -5.89
N PHE A 90 10.82 13.04 -4.84
CA PHE A 90 9.73 14.00 -4.86
C PHE A 90 10.00 15.07 -3.82
N ASN A 91 10.03 16.34 -4.23
CA ASN A 91 10.24 17.49 -3.33
C ASN A 91 11.49 17.36 -2.43
N GLY A 92 12.56 16.74 -2.95
CA GLY A 92 13.80 16.50 -2.20
C GLY A 92 13.77 15.30 -1.25
N GLY A 93 12.64 14.61 -1.10
CA GLY A 93 12.52 13.36 -0.35
C GLY A 93 12.66 12.13 -1.26
N THR A 94 13.40 11.13 -0.80
CA THR A 94 13.50 9.82 -1.48
C THR A 94 12.30 8.95 -1.14
N TYR A 95 11.61 8.49 -2.18
CA TYR A 95 10.47 7.58 -2.12
C TYR A 95 10.88 6.25 -2.73
N TYR A 96 10.59 5.15 -2.03
CA TYR A 96 10.91 3.80 -2.46
C TYR A 96 9.71 3.22 -3.21
N LYS A 97 9.95 2.88 -4.47
CA LYS A 97 8.95 2.43 -5.43
C LYS A 97 8.68 0.96 -5.26
N PHE A 98 7.42 0.58 -5.11
CA PHE A 98 7.01 -0.82 -5.16
C PHE A 98 6.85 -1.30 -6.61
N SER A 99 7.05 -2.60 -6.84
CA SER A 99 6.60 -3.26 -8.07
C SER A 99 5.12 -2.96 -8.27
N PRO A 100 4.67 -2.70 -9.51
CA PRO A 100 3.25 -2.57 -9.78
C PRO A 100 2.53 -3.76 -9.18
N GLN A 101 1.55 -3.46 -8.33
CA GLN A 101 0.68 -4.46 -7.76
C GLN A 101 -0.57 -4.47 -8.63
N SER A 102 -0.93 -5.63 -9.19
CA SER A 102 -2.21 -5.83 -9.84
C SER A 102 -3.30 -5.72 -8.78
N GLY A 103 -3.74 -4.50 -8.48
CA GLY A 103 -4.78 -4.23 -7.51
C GLY A 103 -6.15 -4.13 -8.17
N PHE A 104 -7.18 -4.84 -7.68
CA PHE A 104 -8.64 -4.63 -7.83
C PHE A 104 -9.26 -4.46 -9.25
N PHE A 105 -8.46 -4.19 -10.26
CA PHE A 105 -8.89 -3.71 -11.57
C PHE A 105 -8.68 -4.74 -12.68
N GLU A 106 -8.13 -5.91 -12.38
CA GLU A 106 -7.94 -6.99 -13.37
C GLU A 106 -9.28 -7.50 -13.95
N GLY A 107 -10.40 -7.31 -13.24
CA GLY A 107 -11.74 -7.56 -13.79
C GLY A 107 -12.36 -6.38 -14.57
N ASN A 108 -11.75 -5.20 -14.49
CA ASN A 108 -12.28 -3.93 -15.01
C ASN A 108 -11.24 -3.15 -15.84
N GLY A 109 -10.16 -3.77 -16.33
CA GLY A 109 -9.22 -3.17 -17.27
C GLY A 109 -8.46 -1.90 -16.81
N ALA A 110 -8.38 -1.58 -15.52
CA ALA A 110 -7.41 -0.55 -15.09
C ALA A 110 -6.01 -1.17 -14.99
N THR A 111 -5.01 -0.41 -15.45
CA THR A 111 -3.61 -0.83 -15.56
C THR A 111 -2.80 -0.31 -14.38
N ASP A 112 -1.87 -1.12 -13.88
CA ASP A 112 -0.71 -0.81 -13.05
C ASP A 112 -0.70 0.56 -12.38
N VAL A 113 -1.10 0.62 -11.11
CA VAL A 113 -0.85 1.79 -10.27
C VAL A 113 0.55 1.70 -9.67
N THR A 114 1.32 2.77 -9.78
CA THR A 114 2.61 2.85 -9.08
C THR A 114 2.39 3.36 -7.67
N THR A 115 2.99 2.69 -6.69
CA THR A 115 2.97 3.10 -5.29
C THR A 115 4.40 3.27 -4.76
N TRP A 116 4.53 4.16 -3.78
CA TRP A 116 5.78 4.40 -3.09
C TRP A 116 5.59 4.56 -1.58
N ILE A 117 6.67 4.32 -0.84
CA ILE A 117 6.78 4.64 0.58
C ILE A 117 7.93 5.64 0.81
N HIS A 118 7.70 6.63 1.67
CA HIS A 118 8.73 7.55 2.14
C HIS A 118 8.71 7.58 3.66
N LYS A 119 9.89 7.46 4.27
CA LYS A 119 10.07 7.59 5.71
C LYS A 119 10.70 8.93 6.03
N ASN A 120 10.05 9.70 6.91
CA ASN A 120 10.58 10.93 7.47
C ASN A 120 10.47 10.90 9.00
N GLY A 121 11.57 10.59 9.67
CA GLY A 121 11.57 10.31 11.11
C GLY A 121 10.68 9.11 11.43
N GLY A 122 9.72 9.28 12.33
CA GLY A 122 8.73 8.26 12.67
C GLY A 122 7.48 8.24 11.77
N ASN A 123 7.40 9.10 10.76
CA ASN A 123 6.27 9.13 9.83
C ASN A 123 6.57 8.29 8.57
N TYR A 124 5.66 7.38 8.24
CA TYR A 124 5.68 6.61 6.99
C TYR A 124 4.56 7.14 6.10
N ILE A 125 4.94 7.65 4.92
CA ILE A 125 4.05 8.29 3.96
C ILE A 125 3.93 7.36 2.76
N MET A 126 2.71 6.97 2.43
CA MET A 126 2.40 6.23 1.21
C MET A 126 2.00 7.23 0.13
N LYS A 127 2.60 7.09 -1.05
CA LYS A 127 2.25 7.83 -2.26
C LYS A 127 1.66 6.87 -3.29
N MET A 128 0.58 7.29 -3.92
CA MET A 128 0.00 6.60 -5.06
C MET A 128 0.08 7.52 -6.28
N GLY A 129 0.47 6.95 -7.41
CA GLY A 129 0.54 7.65 -8.70
C GLY A 129 -0.84 7.79 -9.33
N ASP A 130 -0.88 8.46 -10.47
CA ASP A 130 -2.09 8.49 -11.29
C ASP A 130 -2.39 7.07 -11.79
N LEU A 131 -3.68 6.72 -11.76
CA LEU A 131 -4.18 5.45 -12.27
C LEU A 131 -4.79 5.67 -13.66
N ASN A 132 -4.37 4.86 -14.62
CA ASN A 132 -5.00 4.80 -15.94
C ASN A 132 -6.08 3.71 -15.95
N ILE A 133 -7.29 4.09 -16.32
CA ILE A 133 -8.46 3.21 -16.41
C ILE A 133 -8.67 2.86 -17.88
N ASN A 134 -8.77 1.56 -18.20
CA ASN A 134 -9.07 1.07 -19.55
C ASN A 134 -10.06 -0.11 -19.50
N ALA A 135 -11.30 0.19 -19.13
CA ALA A 135 -12.34 -0.79 -18.81
C ALA A 135 -13.37 -0.91 -19.95
N GLY A 136 -13.34 -1.97 -20.77
CA GLY A 136 -14.46 -2.27 -21.69
C GLY A 136 -14.82 -1.11 -22.65
N GLY A 137 -13.83 -0.39 -23.17
CA GLY A 137 -14.01 0.77 -24.06
C GLY A 137 -14.13 2.12 -23.34
N LEU A 138 -14.14 2.12 -22.00
CA LEU A 138 -14.06 3.32 -21.17
C LEU A 138 -12.61 3.58 -20.79
N THR A 139 -12.04 4.68 -21.29
CA THR A 139 -10.73 5.15 -20.86
C THR A 139 -10.84 6.33 -19.92
N GLY A 140 -9.95 6.41 -18.94
CA GLY A 140 -9.92 7.52 -18.01
C GLY A 140 -8.64 7.58 -17.20
N THR A 141 -8.50 8.65 -16.43
CA THR A 141 -7.40 8.84 -15.49
C THR A 141 -7.97 9.22 -14.14
N GLN A 142 -7.38 8.67 -13.08
CA GLN A 142 -7.64 9.08 -11.71
C GLN A 142 -6.37 9.65 -11.12
N THR A 143 -6.44 10.83 -10.52
CA THR A 143 -5.27 11.46 -9.90
C THR A 143 -4.78 10.66 -8.69
N GLY A 144 -3.46 10.60 -8.54
CA GLY A 144 -2.79 10.04 -7.37
C GLY A 144 -2.97 10.87 -6.10
N TYR A 145 -2.40 10.39 -5.00
CA TYR A 145 -2.46 11.05 -3.69
C TYR A 145 -1.28 10.67 -2.80
N GLU A 146 -1.16 11.35 -1.66
CA GLU A 146 -0.25 11.00 -0.56
C GLU A 146 -1.03 10.92 0.75
N MET A 147 -0.63 9.99 1.61
CA MET A 147 -1.20 9.88 2.95
C MET A 147 -0.18 9.37 3.96
N VAL A 148 -0.31 9.82 5.22
CA VAL A 148 0.48 9.28 6.32
C VAL A 148 -0.12 7.94 6.75
N MET A 149 0.61 6.86 6.48
CA MET A 149 0.21 5.49 6.73
C MET A 149 0.47 5.06 8.18
N LEU A 150 1.62 5.43 8.75
CA LEU A 150 2.01 5.08 10.11
C LEU A 150 2.77 6.25 10.76
N LYS A 151 2.57 6.44 12.07
CA LYS A 151 3.42 7.26 12.94
C LYS A 151 3.96 6.40 14.08
N ASP A 152 5.21 5.96 13.99
CA ASP A 152 5.82 5.06 14.99
C ASP A 152 6.28 5.78 16.27
N ASN A 153 6.24 7.11 16.26
CA ASN A 153 6.79 8.00 17.28
C ASN A 153 5.72 8.60 18.21
N ILE A 154 4.45 8.23 18.05
CA ILE A 154 3.35 8.68 18.92
C ILE A 154 2.96 7.60 19.93
N ALA A 155 2.32 8.02 21.02
CA ALA A 155 1.90 7.13 22.10
C ALA A 155 0.72 6.22 21.69
N VAL A 156 0.53 5.13 22.43
CA VAL A 156 -0.71 4.33 22.36
C VAL A 156 -1.92 5.24 22.60
N ASN A 157 -3.00 5.01 21.87
CA ASN A 157 -4.21 5.82 21.78
C ASN A 157 -4.07 7.20 21.11
N ALA A 158 -2.86 7.65 20.78
CA ALA A 158 -2.69 8.87 19.99
C ALA A 158 -3.19 8.66 18.55
N THR A 159 -3.68 9.74 17.95
CA THR A 159 -4.23 9.75 16.60
C THR A 159 -3.52 10.74 15.69
N TRP A 160 -3.68 10.53 14.39
CA TRP A 160 -3.39 11.53 13.35
C TRP A 160 -4.49 11.48 12.31
N SER A 161 -4.71 12.60 11.63
CA SER A 161 -5.70 12.68 10.56
C SER A 161 -5.13 13.41 9.36
N GLY A 162 -5.77 13.19 8.21
CA GLY A 162 -5.50 13.91 6.98
C GLY A 162 -6.65 13.73 5.99
N SER A 163 -6.52 14.39 4.86
CA SER A 163 -7.45 14.23 3.75
C SER A 163 -6.72 14.36 2.42
N TYR A 164 -7.28 13.71 1.40
CA TYR A 164 -6.86 13.86 0.01
C TYR A 164 -8.07 13.80 -0.91
N THR A 165 -7.94 14.39 -2.09
CA THR A 165 -8.96 14.38 -3.12
C THR A 165 -8.42 13.72 -4.37
N GLN A 166 -9.20 12.80 -4.93
CA GLN A 166 -8.92 12.20 -6.23
C GLN A 166 -9.96 12.66 -7.23
N THR A 167 -9.51 13.02 -8.43
CA THR A 167 -10.37 13.36 -9.55
C THR A 167 -10.26 12.28 -10.60
N THR A 168 -11.38 11.69 -10.98
CA THR A 168 -11.47 10.72 -12.06
C THR A 168 -12.09 11.37 -13.28
N THR A 169 -11.36 11.39 -14.38
CA THR A 169 -11.82 11.91 -15.67
C THR A 169 -11.95 10.76 -16.66
N TYR A 170 -13.11 10.65 -17.29
CA TYR A 170 -13.36 9.68 -18.35
C TYR A 170 -13.42 10.36 -19.70
N SER A 171 -12.87 9.73 -20.74
CA SER A 171 -12.81 10.28 -22.09
C SER A 171 -14.19 10.55 -22.71
N ILE A 172 -15.21 9.80 -22.30
CA ILE A 172 -16.58 9.89 -22.83
C ILE A 172 -17.54 10.72 -21.96
N LEU A 173 -17.13 11.16 -20.77
CA LEU A 173 -17.99 11.92 -19.86
C LEU A 173 -17.59 13.40 -19.86
N PRO A 174 -18.55 14.34 -19.88
CA PRO A 174 -18.26 15.77 -19.91
C PRO A 174 -17.77 16.32 -18.57
N THR A 175 -17.94 15.56 -17.48
CA THR A 175 -17.61 15.99 -16.12
C THR A 175 -16.80 14.93 -15.39
N SER A 176 -15.80 15.37 -14.64
CA SER A 176 -15.01 14.51 -13.75
C SER A 176 -15.79 14.14 -12.49
N ILE A 177 -15.49 12.96 -11.95
CA ILE A 177 -15.97 12.50 -10.65
C ILE A 177 -14.92 12.88 -9.61
N VAL A 178 -15.32 13.63 -8.58
CA VAL A 178 -14.45 14.03 -7.47
C VAL A 178 -14.78 13.19 -6.25
N MET A 179 -13.73 12.64 -5.63
CA MET A 179 -13.81 11.84 -4.42
C MET A 179 -12.91 12.45 -3.37
N THR A 180 -13.43 12.65 -2.17
CA THR A 180 -12.65 13.15 -1.04
C THR A 180 -12.58 12.08 0.03
N THR A 181 -11.36 11.71 0.39
CA THR A 181 -11.10 10.76 1.47
C THR A 181 -10.60 11.52 2.69
N ASN A 182 -11.31 11.38 3.81
CA ASN A 182 -10.79 11.76 5.12
C ASN A 182 -10.31 10.50 5.83
N TYR A 183 -9.14 10.55 6.46
CA TYR A 183 -8.62 9.40 7.20
C TYR A 183 -8.16 9.80 8.60
N THR A 184 -8.28 8.86 9.53
CA THR A 184 -7.76 8.95 10.89
C THR A 184 -7.01 7.67 11.23
N GLY A 185 -5.74 7.79 11.55
CA GLY A 185 -4.95 6.71 12.13
C GLY A 185 -4.94 6.79 13.66
N LYS A 186 -4.87 5.64 14.33
CA LYS A 186 -4.75 5.51 15.78
C LYS A 186 -3.79 4.38 16.14
N ILE A 187 -2.82 4.63 17.02
CA ILE A 187 -2.03 3.55 17.60
C ILE A 187 -2.88 2.82 18.63
N LEU A 188 -3.09 1.52 18.43
CA LEU A 188 -3.85 0.66 19.33
C LEU A 188 -2.94 0.02 20.37
N GLU A 189 -1.79 -0.48 19.94
CA GLU A 189 -0.82 -1.15 20.79
C GLU A 189 0.60 -0.89 20.29
N LYS A 190 1.57 -0.91 21.20
CA LYS A 190 3.01 -0.89 20.92
C LYS A 190 3.68 -2.00 21.71
N ASP A 191 4.85 -2.43 21.22
CA ASP A 191 5.62 -3.53 21.81
C ASP A 191 4.82 -4.83 21.95
N ALA A 192 3.83 -5.02 21.07
CA ALA A 192 2.96 -6.18 21.06
C ALA A 192 3.72 -7.42 20.56
N THR A 193 3.17 -8.59 20.90
CA THR A 193 3.57 -9.88 20.34
C THR A 193 2.40 -10.47 19.59
N VAL A 194 2.60 -10.85 18.33
CA VAL A 194 1.56 -11.44 17.48
C VAL A 194 2.10 -12.65 16.74
N THR A 195 1.29 -13.69 16.63
CA THR A 195 1.60 -14.85 15.80
C THR A 195 0.83 -14.74 14.48
N VAL A 196 1.55 -14.75 13.35
CA VAL A 196 0.97 -14.71 12.00
C VAL A 196 1.54 -15.88 11.21
N ASN A 197 0.67 -16.69 10.60
CA ASN A 197 1.06 -17.89 9.83
C ASN A 197 2.09 -18.79 10.57
N GLY A 198 1.92 -18.95 11.89
CA GLY A 198 2.79 -19.78 12.74
C GLY A 198 4.12 -19.13 13.16
N VAL A 199 4.43 -17.92 12.70
CA VAL A 199 5.62 -17.16 13.09
C VAL A 199 5.24 -16.12 14.15
N THR A 200 6.00 -16.07 15.25
CA THR A 200 5.80 -15.09 16.31
C THR A 200 6.68 -13.87 16.09
N TYR A 201 6.04 -12.71 15.95
CA TYR A 201 6.68 -11.41 15.82
C TYR A 201 6.56 -10.65 17.13
N THR A 202 7.67 -10.11 17.62
CA THR A 202 7.75 -9.23 18.79
C THR A 202 7.99 -7.79 18.36
N ASN A 203 7.84 -6.84 19.29
CA ASN A 203 7.99 -5.41 19.00
C ASN A 203 7.08 -4.97 17.85
N VAL A 204 5.79 -5.29 17.96
CA VAL A 204 4.79 -4.97 16.93
C VAL A 204 4.00 -3.73 17.33
N ILE A 205 3.80 -2.83 16.37
CA ILE A 205 2.83 -1.74 16.47
C ILE A 205 1.54 -2.21 15.81
N LYS A 206 0.46 -2.27 16.59
CA LYS A 206 -0.89 -2.40 16.07
C LYS A 206 -1.50 -1.01 15.93
N MET A 207 -2.04 -0.69 14.76
CA MET A 207 -2.77 0.55 14.54
C MET A 207 -4.09 0.30 13.80
N ASN A 208 -5.02 1.23 13.93
CA ASN A 208 -6.22 1.30 13.13
C ASN A 208 -6.14 2.50 12.19
N LEU A 209 -6.51 2.31 10.93
CA LEU A 209 -6.72 3.36 9.94
C LEU A 209 -8.20 3.35 9.55
N ARG A 210 -8.90 4.42 9.90
CA ARG A 210 -10.28 4.63 9.48
C ARG A 210 -10.33 5.61 8.32
N GLN A 211 -10.96 5.23 7.22
CA GLN A 211 -11.16 6.07 6.03
C GLN A 211 -12.65 6.31 5.82
N VAL A 212 -12.99 7.55 5.45
CA VAL A 212 -14.32 7.96 5.04
C VAL A 212 -14.19 8.59 3.67
N VAL A 213 -14.64 7.85 2.65
CA VAL A 213 -14.62 8.28 1.25
C VAL A 213 -15.97 8.90 0.94
N SER A 214 -15.98 10.15 0.47
CA SER A 214 -17.18 10.86 0.05
C SER A 214 -17.17 11.08 -1.45
N THR A 215 -18.19 10.56 -2.13
CA THR A 215 -18.33 10.64 -3.59
C THR A 215 -19.81 10.81 -3.93
N MET A 216 -20.15 11.80 -4.74
CA MET A 216 -21.54 12.04 -5.21
C MET A 216 -22.58 12.13 -4.07
N GLY A 217 -22.19 12.65 -2.90
CA GLY A 217 -23.08 12.81 -1.75
C GLY A 217 -23.30 11.54 -0.90
N ALA A 218 -22.66 10.42 -1.25
CA ALA A 218 -22.63 9.21 -0.44
C ALA A 218 -21.28 9.07 0.27
N ASN A 219 -21.29 8.42 1.45
CA ASN A 219 -20.09 8.11 2.21
C ASN A 219 -19.93 6.60 2.34
N THR A 220 -18.73 6.10 2.10
CA THR A 220 -18.30 4.74 2.42
C THR A 220 -17.26 4.80 3.52
N VAL A 221 -17.38 3.90 4.50
CA VAL A 221 -16.47 3.81 5.64
C VAL A 221 -15.70 2.50 5.59
N THR A 222 -14.38 2.61 5.70
CA THR A 222 -13.46 1.48 5.76
C THR A 222 -12.61 1.60 7.02
N ASP A 223 -12.58 0.55 7.82
CA ASP A 223 -11.69 0.42 8.98
C ASP A 223 -10.63 -0.65 8.67
N ILE A 224 -9.36 -0.34 8.89
CA ILE A 224 -8.24 -1.25 8.63
C ILE A 224 -7.33 -1.31 9.84
N ASP A 225 -7.18 -2.49 10.43
CA ASP A 225 -6.17 -2.77 11.43
C ASP A 225 -4.88 -3.24 10.73
N TYR A 226 -3.75 -2.62 11.05
CA TYR A 226 -2.42 -3.03 10.59
C TYR A 226 -1.54 -3.44 11.77
N TRP A 227 -0.68 -4.43 11.52
CA TRP A 227 0.39 -4.84 12.42
C TRP A 227 1.72 -4.66 11.71
N PHE A 228 2.56 -3.79 12.25
CA PHE A 228 3.92 -3.54 11.75
C PHE A 228 4.92 -4.11 12.74
N ALA A 229 5.72 -5.08 12.33
CA ALA A 229 6.80 -5.63 13.14
C ALA A 229 8.09 -4.86 12.90
N LYS A 230 8.79 -4.53 13.99
CA LYS A 230 10.07 -3.82 13.94
C LYS A 230 11.09 -4.61 13.14
N ASP A 231 11.81 -3.89 12.29
CA ASP A 231 12.85 -4.35 11.35
C ASP A 231 12.33 -5.38 10.33
N ILE A 232 11.01 -5.50 10.18
CA ILE A 232 10.36 -6.45 9.26
C ILE A 232 9.41 -5.74 8.31
N GLY A 233 8.48 -4.92 8.80
CA GLY A 233 7.43 -4.34 7.96
C GLY A 233 6.01 -4.74 8.37
N PRO A 234 5.01 -4.52 7.50
CA PRO A 234 3.64 -4.98 7.73
C PRO A 234 3.59 -6.51 7.73
N VAL A 235 3.14 -7.10 8.84
CA VAL A 235 3.01 -8.56 9.02
C VAL A 235 1.55 -9.04 8.91
N ARG A 236 0.59 -8.16 9.14
CA ARG A 236 -0.85 -8.46 9.01
C ARG A 236 -1.63 -7.19 8.70
N ALA A 237 -2.71 -7.32 7.94
CA ALA A 237 -3.76 -6.33 7.81
C ALA A 237 -5.12 -7.01 7.89
N TYR A 238 -6.07 -6.37 8.56
CA TYR A 238 -7.46 -6.80 8.60
C TYR A 238 -8.35 -5.62 8.28
N MET A 239 -9.18 -5.77 7.25
CA MET A 239 -10.04 -4.73 6.75
C MET A 239 -11.50 -5.07 6.99
N ASN A 240 -12.31 -4.04 7.26
CA ASN A 240 -13.76 -4.10 7.21
C ASN A 240 -14.29 -2.88 6.46
N THR A 241 -14.98 -3.13 5.35
CA THR A 241 -15.72 -2.11 4.60
C THR A 241 -17.18 -2.53 4.56
N GLU A 242 -18.04 -1.80 5.26
CA GLU A 242 -19.50 -2.01 5.29
C GLU A 242 -19.91 -3.47 5.61
N GLY A 243 -19.15 -4.17 6.46
CA GLY A 243 -19.40 -5.55 6.86
C GLY A 243 -18.72 -6.60 5.97
N THR A 244 -18.12 -6.20 4.85
CA THR A 244 -17.24 -7.07 4.05
C THR A 244 -15.84 -7.01 4.62
N THR A 245 -15.27 -8.18 4.91
CA THR A 245 -13.96 -8.29 5.57
C THR A 245 -12.93 -8.90 4.64
N PHE A 246 -11.68 -8.48 4.80
CA PHE A 246 -10.55 -9.00 4.04
C PHE A 246 -9.32 -9.09 4.94
N GLU A 247 -8.57 -10.18 4.85
CA GLU A 247 -7.37 -10.39 5.64
C GLU A 247 -6.12 -10.60 4.78
N THR A 248 -5.03 -9.96 5.19
CA THR A 248 -3.69 -10.16 4.61
C THR A 248 -2.75 -10.60 5.72
N LYS A 249 -2.01 -11.68 5.51
CA LYS A 249 -1.06 -12.27 6.47
C LYS A 249 0.29 -12.53 5.81
N LEU A 250 1.37 -12.09 6.43
CA LEU A 250 2.71 -12.34 5.90
C LEU A 250 3.02 -13.85 5.92
N ILE A 251 3.49 -14.36 4.79
CA ILE A 251 3.98 -15.75 4.63
C ILE A 251 5.50 -15.77 4.84
N SER A 252 6.21 -14.92 4.11
CA SER A 252 7.67 -14.83 4.13
C SER A 252 8.16 -13.46 3.71
N TYR A 253 9.43 -13.16 3.98
CA TYR A 253 10.05 -11.90 3.60
C TYR A 253 11.54 -12.07 3.31
N THR A 254 12.12 -11.15 2.55
CA THR A 254 13.57 -11.00 2.32
C THR A 254 13.91 -9.52 2.45
N LEU A 255 14.88 -9.18 3.29
CA LEU A 255 15.29 -7.79 3.57
C LEU A 255 16.79 -7.63 3.30
N ASN A 256 17.19 -6.48 2.74
CA ASN A 256 18.56 -6.11 2.41
C ASN A 256 19.06 -4.93 3.24
#